data_AF-A0A7C6EXH6-F1
#
_entry.id   AF-A0A7C6EXH6-F1
#
_cell.length_a   1.000
_cell.length_b   1.000
_cell.length_c   1.000
_cell.angle_alpha   90.00
_cell.angle_beta   90.00
_cell.angle_gamma   90.00
#
_symmetry.space_group_name_H-M   'P 1'
#
loop_
_entity.id
_entity.type
_entity.pdbx_description
1 polymer ?
#
loop_
_entity_poly.entity_id
_entity_poly.type
_entity_poly.pdbx_seq_one_letter_code
_entity_poly.pdbx_strand_id
1 'polypeptide(L)' 'MLAIDSPFTDPYLNLAAEEYLLKEMEDEVFFLYSDKPSVIVGKHQVTLAEVNYLFAGENNIRIARRLSGGGAVYHDAG' A
#
# COMPACT_ATOMS: atom_id res chain seq x y z
N MET A 1 9.78 -21.33 0.55
CA MET A 1 8.66 -20.37 0.47
C MET A 1 8.01 -20.19 1.84
N LEU A 2 8.21 -19.01 2.44
CA LEU A 2 7.58 -18.56 3.69
C LEU A 2 6.25 -17.87 3.35
N ALA A 3 5.17 -18.25 4.03
CA ALA A 3 3.87 -17.60 3.89
C ALA A 3 3.58 -16.73 5.12
N ILE A 4 3.29 -15.44 4.90
CA ILE A 4 2.98 -14.47 5.94
C ILE A 4 1.60 -13.88 5.64
N ASP A 5 0.70 -14.02 6.61
CA ASP A 5 -0.63 -13.37 6.62
C ASP A 5 -0.59 -12.21 7.62
N SER A 6 -0.67 -10.97 7.13
CA SER A 6 -0.56 -9.77 7.97
C SER A 6 -1.84 -9.54 8.76
N PRO A 7 -1.79 -9.43 10.11
CA PRO A 7 -2.95 -9.01 10.89
C PRO A 7 -3.20 -7.50 10.83
N PHE A 8 -2.33 -6.75 10.14
CA PHE A 8 -2.38 -5.30 10.09
C PHE A 8 -3.10 -4.81 8.84
N THR A 9 -3.86 -3.72 9.01
CA THR A 9 -4.66 -3.09 7.95
C THR A 9 -4.24 -1.65 7.68
N ASP A 10 -3.07 -1.25 8.18
CA ASP A 10 -2.53 0.07 7.90
C ASP A 10 -1.64 0.00 6.65
N PRO A 11 -1.98 0.72 5.56
CA PRO A 11 -1.20 0.69 4.32
C PRO A 11 0.24 1.15 4.53
N TYR A 12 0.50 2.03 5.51
CA TYR A 12 1.86 2.48 5.77
C TYR A 12 2.72 1.35 6.36
N LEU A 13 2.13 0.52 7.22
CA LEU A 13 2.82 -0.62 7.81
C LEU A 13 2.95 -1.76 6.81
N ASN A 14 1.90 -2.05 6.04
CA ASN A 14 1.92 -3.11 5.04
C ASN A 14 2.92 -2.83 3.92
N LEU A 15 2.99 -1.59 3.39
CA LEU A 15 3.99 -1.21 2.40
C LEU A 15 5.41 -1.22 2.97
N ALA A 16 5.60 -0.80 4.23
CA ALA A 16 6.91 -0.89 4.88
C ALA A 16 7.36 -2.34 5.06
N ALA A 17 6.44 -3.24 5.45
CA ALA A 17 6.70 -4.67 5.55
C ALA A 17 7.02 -5.28 4.18
N GLU A 18 6.25 -4.95 3.14
CA GLU A 18 6.51 -5.37 1.76
C GLU A 18 7.92 -4.96 1.31
N GLU A 19 8.30 -3.70 1.53
CA GLU A 19 9.64 -3.20 1.19
C GLU A 19 10.75 -3.92 1.97
N TYR A 20 10.55 -4.15 3.26
CA TYR A 20 11.51 -4.87 4.09
C TYR A 20 11.67 -6.33 3.63
N LEU A 21 10.57 -7.05 3.44
CA LEU A 21 10.57 -8.42 2.96
C LEU A 21 11.26 -8.53 1.59
N LEU A 22 11.07 -7.54 0.71
CA LEU A 22 11.72 -7.52 -0.60
C LEU A 22 13.23 -7.25 -0.53
N LYS A 23 13.69 -6.39 0.37
CA LYS A 23 15.08 -5.92 0.40
C LYS A 23 16.00 -6.72 1.33
N GLU A 24 15.46 -7.22 2.42
CA GLU A 24 16.24 -7.76 3.53
C GLU A 24 16.11 -9.28 3.68
N MET A 25 15.12 -9.91 3.05
CA MET A 25 14.97 -11.37 3.08
C MET A 25 15.50 -12.02 1.81
N GLU A 26 16.19 -13.16 1.99
CA GLU A 26 16.68 -14.01 0.89
C GLU A 26 15.70 -15.16 0.57
N ASP A 27 14.78 -15.47 1.48
CA ASP A 27 13.75 -16.49 1.29
C ASP A 27 12.71 -16.07 0.24
N GLU A 28 12.15 -17.05 -0.48
CA GLU A 28 10.92 -16.81 -1.24
C GLU A 28 9.76 -16.53 -0.27
N VAL A 29 9.13 -15.35 -0.38
CA VAL A 29 8.03 -14.95 0.51
C VAL A 29 6.72 -14.80 -0.27
N PHE A 30 5.65 -15.38 0.26
CA PHE A 30 4.27 -15.04 -0.08
C PHE A 30 3.69 -14.20 1.05
N PHE A 31 3.43 -12.92 0.79
CA PHE A 31 2.90 -11.98 1.77
C PHE A 31 1.49 -11.54 1.37
N LEU A 32 0.53 -11.74 2.26
CA LEU A 32 -0.86 -11.32 2.07
C LEU A 32 -1.22 -10.24 3.09
N TYR A 33 -1.86 -9.17 2.62
CA TYR A 33 -2.40 -8.11 3.45
C TYR A 33 -3.63 -7.47 2.80
N SER A 34 -4.46 -6.82 3.61
CA SER A 34 -5.58 -5.98 3.18
C SER A 34 -5.49 -4.66 3.94
N ASP A 35 -5.81 -3.55 3.28
CA ASP A 35 -5.70 -2.21 3.86
C ASP A 35 -7.09 -1.67 4.21
N LYS A 36 -7.17 -0.80 5.22
CA LYS A 36 -8.33 0.11 5.36
C LYS A 36 -8.43 1.03 4.14
N PRO A 37 -9.56 1.74 3.91
CA PRO A 37 -9.73 2.70 2.81
C PRO A 37 -8.50 3.53 2.51
N SER A 38 -7.89 3.29 1.34
CA SER A 38 -6.61 3.89 0.96
C SER A 38 -6.50 4.09 -0.55
N VAL A 39 -5.76 5.12 -0.96
CA VAL A 39 -5.27 5.28 -2.33
C VAL A 39 -3.78 5.01 -2.35
N ILE A 40 -3.36 4.00 -3.09
CA ILE A 40 -1.96 3.64 -3.28
C ILE A 40 -1.49 4.18 -4.63
N VAL A 41 -0.69 5.24 -4.58
CA VAL A 41 -0.18 5.96 -5.74
C VAL A 41 1.06 5.25 -6.30
N GLY A 42 1.12 5.12 -7.62
CA GLY A 42 2.29 4.55 -8.30
C GLY A 42 3.54 5.41 -8.10
N LYS A 43 4.72 4.78 -8.07
CA LYS A 43 5.99 5.41 -7.73
C LYS A 43 6.26 6.74 -8.45
N HIS A 44 5.86 6.87 -9.71
CA HIS A 44 6.18 8.03 -10.57
C HIS A 44 5.04 9.02 -10.79
N GLN A 45 3.87 8.84 -10.16
CA GLN A 45 2.74 9.76 -10.34
C GLN A 45 2.81 10.98 -9.43
N VAL A 46 2.20 12.08 -9.88
CA VAL A 46 1.99 13.28 -9.06
C VAL A 46 0.76 13.05 -8.18
N THR A 47 0.96 12.82 -6.88
CA THR A 47 -0.14 12.44 -5.96
C THR A 47 -1.34 13.38 -6.01
N LEU A 48 -1.10 14.70 -6.05
CA LEU A 48 -2.18 15.70 -6.09
C LEU A 48 -2.97 15.72 -7.40
N ALA A 49 -2.44 15.13 -8.48
CA ALA A 49 -3.15 14.99 -9.75
C ALA A 49 -4.03 13.72 -9.79
N GLU A 50 -3.71 12.72 -8.98
CA GLU A 50 -4.39 11.41 -8.96
C GLU A 50 -5.45 11.30 -7.86
N VAL A 51 -5.35 12.12 -6.82
CA VAL A 51 -6.17 12.00 -5.62
C VAL A 51 -6.96 13.28 -5.35
N ASN A 52 -8.27 13.14 -5.16
CA ASN A 52 -9.08 14.20 -4.56
C ASN A 52 -8.72 14.31 -3.06
N TYR A 53 -7.75 15.18 -2.75
CA TYR A 53 -7.21 15.34 -1.41
C TYR A 53 -8.26 15.73 -0.36
N LEU A 54 -9.21 16.61 -0.72
CA LEU A 54 -10.28 17.04 0.20
C LEU A 54 -11.19 15.87 0.55
N PHE A 55 -11.69 15.16 -0.47
CA PHE A 55 -12.54 13.99 -0.25
C PHE A 55 -11.82 12.91 0.56
N ALA A 56 -10.53 12.66 0.27
CA ALA A 56 -9.74 11.68 1.00
C ALA A 56 -9.60 12.07 2.49
N GLY A 57 -9.32 13.34 2.78
CA GLY A 57 -9.23 13.84 4.16
C GLY A 57 -10.57 13.75 4.90
N GLU A 58 -11.67 14.16 4.28
CA GLU A 58 -13.01 14.11 4.87
C GLU A 58 -13.49 12.68 5.17
N ASN A 59 -13.09 11.72 4.33
CA ASN A 59 -13.48 10.32 4.46
C ASN A 59 -12.43 9.44 5.16
N ASN A 60 -11.37 10.03 5.72
CA ASN A 60 -10.27 9.32 6.38
C ASN A 60 -9.63 8.23 5.48
N ILE A 61 -9.56 8.50 4.16
CA ILE A 61 -8.90 7.64 3.19
C ILE A 61 -7.41 7.95 3.22
N ARG A 62 -6.59 6.93 3.47
CA ARG A 62 -5.14 7.11 3.54
C ARG A 62 -4.55 7.25 2.16
N ILE A 63 -3.42 7.93 2.05
CA ILE A 63 -2.73 8.13 0.77
C ILE A 63 -1.28 7.72 0.95
N ALA A 64 -0.84 6.70 0.22
CA ALA A 64 0.53 6.20 0.27
C ALA A 64 1.12 6.07 -1.14
N ARG A 65 2.45 5.98 -1.23
CA ARG A 65 3.17 5.73 -2.49
C ARG A 65 3.88 4.40 -2.40
N ARG A 66 3.62 3.49 -3.35
CA ARG A 66 4.29 2.18 -3.41
C ARG A 66 5.60 2.22 -4.20
N LEU A 67 6.39 1.17 -4.09
CA LEU A 67 7.68 1.01 -4.78
C LEU A 67 7.55 0.70 -6.27
N SER A 68 6.46 0.07 -6.69
CA SER A 68 6.23 -0.26 -8.09
C SER A 68 5.66 0.92 -8.90
N GLY A 69 5.89 0.89 -10.21
CA GLY A 69 5.27 1.81 -11.17
C GLY A 69 3.79 1.49 -11.41
N GLY A 70 3.20 2.05 -12.46
CA GLY A 70 1.77 1.92 -12.77
C GLY A 70 0.93 3.08 -12.24
N GLY A 71 -0.40 2.91 -12.26
CA GLY A 71 -1.37 3.92 -11.85
C GLY A 71 -1.70 3.93 -10.35
N ALA A 72 -2.65 4.78 -9.96
CA ALA A 72 -3.20 4.83 -8.62
C ALA A 72 -4.31 3.77 -8.48
N VAL A 73 -4.36 3.10 -7.34
CA VAL A 73 -5.37 2.07 -7.03
C VAL A 73 -6.01 2.35 -5.69
N TYR A 74 -7.28 1.98 -5.55
CA TYR A 74 -8.02 2.08 -4.29
C TYR A 74 -8.00 0.73 -3.58
N HIS A 75 -7.72 0.73 -2.29
CA HIS A 75 -7.77 -0.44 -1.41
C HIS A 75 -8.85 -0.25 -0.34
N ASP A 76 -9.47 -1.36 0.04
CA ASP A 76 -10.31 -1.50 1.22
C ASP A 76 -10.21 -2.94 1.77
N ALA A 77 -11.15 -3.33 2.63
CA ALA A 77 -11.15 -4.63 3.31
C ALA A 77 -11.38 -5.84 2.38
N GLY A 78 -11.54 -5.62 1.06
CA GLY A 78 -11.84 -6.65 0.06
C GLY A 78 -13.24 -6.54 -0.50
#